data_AF-A0A151B4U9-F1
#
_entry.id   AF-A0A151B4U9-F1
#
_cell.length_a   1.000
_cell.length_b   1.000
_cell.length_c   1.000
_cell.angle_alpha   90.00
_cell.angle_beta   90.00
_cell.angle_gamma   90.00
#
_symmetry.space_group_name_H-M   'P 1'
#
loop_
_entity.id
_entity.type
_entity.pdbx_description
1 polymer ?
#
loop_
_entity_poly.entity_id
_entity_poly.type
_entity_poly.pdbx_seq_one_letter_code
_entity_poly.pdbx_strand_id
1 'polypeptide(L)'
;MYFKNSVSSSVNNMVKSVVLSNLIIGIIITLLVFYFFGHYYYSYVLGLSVSLVTFFINVSVTEKLLINKNNKNNLKNNNKKTEIVYIIAGFIMRVVIVCIVAIVLIKQNKYNIIPYISGYSSQFIGLFLGSRKVM
;
A
#
# COMPACT_ATOMS: atom_id res chain seq x y z
N MET A 1 20.16 -21.36 4.97
CA MET A 1 19.69 -20.41 6.01
C MET A 1 20.08 -18.95 5.73
N TYR A 2 21.28 -18.68 5.19
CA TYR A 2 21.75 -17.32 4.84
C TYR A 2 20.88 -16.53 3.84
N PHE A 3 20.30 -17.18 2.83
CA PHE A 3 19.47 -16.50 1.81
C PHE A 3 18.11 -15.98 2.31
N LYS A 4 17.56 -16.55 3.39
CA LYS A 4 16.27 -16.09 3.95
C LYS A 4 16.40 -14.74 4.64
N ASN A 5 17.56 -14.48 5.26
CA ASN A 5 17.85 -13.21 5.94
C ASN A 5 18.25 -12.09 4.98
N SER A 6 18.86 -12.40 3.83
CA SER A 6 19.19 -11.37 2.83
C SER A 6 17.95 -10.85 2.09
N VAL A 7 17.02 -11.73 1.70
CA VAL A 7 15.79 -11.31 0.99
C VAL A 7 14.86 -10.51 1.91
N SER A 8 14.69 -10.91 3.18
CA SER A 8 13.84 -10.18 4.12
C SER A 8 14.40 -8.79 4.46
N SER A 9 15.73 -8.66 4.58
CA SER A 9 16.38 -7.38 4.83
C SER A 9 16.28 -6.41 3.66
N SER A 10 16.42 -6.88 2.42
CA SER A 10 16.21 -6.05 1.22
C SER A 10 14.75 -5.57 1.10
N VAL A 11 13.77 -6.45 1.31
CA VAL A 11 12.34 -6.08 1.29
C VAL A 11 12.02 -5.09 2.39
N ASN A 12 12.54 -5.30 3.60
CA ASN A 12 12.33 -4.39 4.72
C ASN A 12 12.93 -2.99 4.45
N ASN A 13 14.11 -2.91 3.84
CA ASN A 13 14.72 -1.63 3.47
C ASN A 13 13.90 -0.89 2.40
N MET A 14 13.36 -1.62 1.42
CA MET A 14 12.44 -1.05 0.41
C MET A 14 11.16 -0.51 1.06
N VAL A 15 10.54 -1.30 1.93
CA VAL A 15 9.32 -0.92 2.65
C VAL A 15 9.56 0.34 3.48
N LYS A 16 10.66 0.40 4.23
CA LYS A 16 11.05 1.59 5.01
C LYS A 16 11.23 2.83 4.14
N SER A 17 11.92 2.69 3.00
CA SER A 17 12.14 3.80 2.06
C SER A 17 10.81 4.34 1.49
N VAL A 18 9.91 3.45 1.09
CA VAL A 18 8.59 3.82 0.55
C VAL A 18 7.70 4.46 1.62
N VAL A 19 7.65 3.88 2.83
CA VAL A 19 6.86 4.43 3.93
C VAL A 19 7.37 5.83 4.30
N LEU A 20 8.69 6.02 4.42
CA LEU A 20 9.27 7.32 4.73
C LEU A 20 8.95 8.36 3.64
N SER A 21 9.07 7.97 2.37
CA SER A 21 8.73 8.83 1.23
C SER A 21 7.25 9.22 1.24
N ASN A 22 6.34 8.26 1.47
CA ASN A 22 4.91 8.51 1.58
C ASN A 22 4.57 9.42 2.78
N LEU A 23 5.29 9.30 3.90
CA LEU A 23 5.07 10.13 5.08
C LEU A 23 5.46 11.58 4.80
N ILE A 24 6.63 11.81 4.20
CA ILE A 24 7.10 13.16 3.83
C ILE A 24 6.15 13.81 2.82
N ILE A 25 5.84 13.10 1.73
CA ILE A 25 4.93 13.60 0.68
C ILE A 25 3.53 13.81 1.24
N GLY A 26 3.06 12.87 2.07
CA GLY A 26 1.77 12.93 2.75
C GLY A 26 1.64 14.17 3.62
N ILE A 27 2.66 14.52 4.42
CA ILE A 27 2.67 15.75 5.23
C ILE A 27 2.60 16.98 4.33
N ILE A 28 3.46 17.07 3.31
CA ILE A 28 3.53 18.23 2.42
C ILE A 28 2.18 18.47 1.72
N ILE A 29 1.59 17.42 1.14
CA ILE A 29 0.31 17.55 0.44
C ILE A 29 -0.83 17.79 1.44
N THR A 30 -0.80 17.19 2.63
CA THR A 30 -1.83 17.45 3.66
C THR A 30 -1.83 18.93 4.06
N LEU A 31 -0.66 19.54 4.25
CA LEU A 31 -0.54 20.96 4.55
C LEU A 31 -1.09 21.83 3.41
N LEU A 32 -0.79 21.48 2.16
CA LEU A 32 -1.36 22.16 0.99
C LEU A 32 -2.89 22.03 0.96
N VAL A 33 -3.43 20.82 1.13
CA VAL A 33 -4.89 20.58 1.13
C VAL A 33 -5.56 21.33 2.28
N PHE A 34 -4.94 21.35 3.47
CA PHE A 34 -5.44 22.13 4.60
C PHE A 34 -5.50 23.62 4.28
N TYR A 35 -4.44 24.17 3.67
CA TYR A 35 -4.37 25.59 3.32
C TYR A 35 -5.41 25.99 2.25
N PHE A 36 -5.58 25.16 1.21
CA PHE A 36 -6.48 25.50 0.07
C PHE A 36 -7.93 25.06 0.26
N PHE A 37 -8.18 23.94 0.94
CA PHE A 37 -9.49 23.31 1.01
C PHE A 37 -10.03 23.17 2.45
N GLY A 38 -9.30 23.67 3.44
CA GLY A 38 -9.74 23.67 4.85
C GLY A 38 -10.13 22.27 5.30
N HIS A 39 -11.38 22.09 5.73
CA HIS A 39 -11.93 20.85 6.31
C HIS A 39 -11.81 19.59 5.43
N TYR A 40 -11.59 19.71 4.13
CA TYR A 40 -11.42 18.55 3.24
C TYR A 40 -10.10 17.78 3.48
N TYR A 41 -9.14 18.36 4.22
CA TYR A 41 -7.88 17.70 4.55
C TYR A 41 -8.08 16.38 5.33
N TYR A 42 -9.12 16.28 6.16
CA TYR A 42 -9.43 15.04 6.87
C TYR A 42 -9.71 13.87 5.91
N SER A 43 -10.45 14.16 4.83
CA SER A 43 -10.76 13.16 3.80
C SER A 43 -9.49 12.73 3.05
N TYR A 44 -8.58 13.67 2.80
CA TYR A 44 -7.26 13.39 2.22
C TYR A 44 -6.42 12.48 3.13
N VAL A 45 -6.31 12.82 4.41
CA VAL A 45 -5.53 12.03 5.40
C VAL A 45 -6.11 10.62 5.56
N LEU A 46 -7.44 10.47 5.50
CA LEU A 46 -8.08 9.16 5.48
C LEU A 46 -7.69 8.36 4.23
N GLY A 47 -7.70 8.99 3.05
CA GLY A 47 -7.22 8.38 1.81
C GLY A 47 -5.77 7.89 1.91
N LEU A 48 -4.89 8.74 2.46
CA LEU A 48 -3.49 8.41 2.71
C LEU A 48 -3.34 7.24 3.71
N SER A 49 -4.16 7.23 4.76
CA SER A 49 -4.12 6.17 5.77
C SER A 49 -4.59 4.83 5.20
N VAL A 50 -5.66 4.83 4.39
CA VAL A 50 -6.14 3.64 3.68
C VAL A 50 -5.08 3.13 2.69
N SER A 51 -4.40 4.02 1.97
CA SER A 51 -3.36 3.63 1.02
C SER A 51 -2.19 2.92 1.73
N LEU A 52 -1.76 3.42 2.89
CA LEU A 52 -0.77 2.73 3.74
C LEU A 52 -1.24 1.34 4.18
N VAL A 53 -2.50 1.17 4.62
CA VAL A 53 -3.05 -0.16 4.96
C VAL A 53 -3.00 -1.10 3.75
N THR A 54 -3.43 -0.62 2.57
CA THR A 54 -3.38 -1.43 1.35
C THR A 54 -1.95 -1.78 0.92
N PHE A 55 -0.99 -0.91 1.20
CA PHE A 55 0.44 -1.18 1.01
C PHE A 55 0.92 -2.35 1.86
N PHE A 56 0.61 -2.34 3.16
CA PHE A 56 1.03 -3.40 4.07
C PHE A 56 0.44 -4.74 3.66
N ILE A 57 -0.82 -4.77 3.23
CA ILE A 57 -1.43 -5.99 2.67
C ILE A 57 -0.61 -6.49 1.46
N ASN A 58 -0.22 -5.61 0.55
CA ASN A 58 0.61 -5.98 -0.60
C ASN A 58 1.98 -6.52 -0.21
N VAL A 59 2.66 -5.88 0.74
CA VAL A 59 3.96 -6.33 1.25
C VAL A 59 3.82 -7.72 1.87
N SER A 60 2.82 -7.94 2.73
CA SER A 60 2.60 -9.24 3.37
C SER A 60 2.28 -10.35 2.35
N VAL A 61 1.48 -10.05 1.32
CA VAL A 61 1.21 -11.01 0.23
C VAL A 61 2.49 -11.31 -0.54
N THR A 62 3.26 -10.29 -0.89
CA THR A 62 4.52 -10.42 -1.65
C THR A 62 5.57 -11.21 -0.88
N GLU A 63 5.76 -10.94 0.41
CA GLU A 63 6.71 -11.64 1.26
C GLU A 63 6.36 -13.13 1.37
N LYS A 64 5.08 -13.47 1.59
CA LYS A 64 4.61 -14.87 1.61
C LYS A 64 4.87 -15.57 0.27
N LEU A 65 4.64 -14.90 -0.85
CA LEU A 65 4.91 -15.45 -2.19
C LEU A 65 6.40 -15.66 -2.43
N LEU A 66 7.27 -14.72 -2.04
CA LEU A 66 8.72 -14.84 -2.18
C LEU A 66 9.30 -15.96 -1.32
N ILE A 67 8.82 -16.12 -0.08
CA ILE A 67 9.22 -17.23 0.81
C ILE A 67 8.81 -18.57 0.19
N ASN A 68 7.58 -18.69 -0.30
CA ASN A 68 7.12 -19.91 -0.95
C ASN A 68 7.92 -20.23 -2.21
N LYS A 69 8.27 -19.22 -3.03
CA LYS A 69 9.07 -19.40 -4.24
C LYS A 69 10.49 -19.91 -3.94
N ASN A 70 11.14 -19.40 -2.88
CA ASN A 70 12.47 -19.86 -2.46
C ASN A 70 12.46 -21.30 -1.89
N ASN A 71 11.38 -21.71 -1.22
CA ASN A 71 11.19 -23.10 -0.79
C ASN A 71 10.85 -24.05 -1.97
N LYS A 72 10.29 -23.52 -3.05
CA LYS A 72 9.84 -24.28 -4.24
C LYS A 72 10.97 -24.87 -5.09
N ASN A 73 12.19 -24.35 -4.97
CA ASN A 73 13.37 -24.96 -5.59
C ASN A 73 13.67 -26.38 -5.04
N ASN A 74 12.99 -26.82 -3.98
CA ASN A 74 13.12 -28.16 -3.39
C ASN A 74 11.88 -29.08 -3.54
N LEU A 75 10.69 -28.60 -3.95
CA LEU A 75 9.50 -29.47 -4.06
C LEU A 75 8.58 -29.11 -5.24
N LYS A 76 8.40 -30.09 -6.12
CA LYS A 76 7.76 -30.04 -7.44
C LYS A 76 6.22 -29.83 -7.37
N ASN A 77 5.76 -28.82 -8.12
CA ASN A 77 4.47 -28.68 -8.84
C ASN A 77 3.07 -28.51 -8.20
N ASN A 78 2.79 -28.75 -6.92
CA ASN A 78 1.37 -28.69 -6.47
C ASN A 78 0.86 -27.34 -5.89
N ASN A 79 1.73 -26.34 -5.69
CA ASN A 79 1.38 -25.11 -4.93
C ASN A 79 1.05 -23.86 -5.78
N LYS A 80 0.85 -23.98 -7.10
CA LYS A 80 0.56 -22.81 -7.96
C LYS A 80 -0.84 -22.25 -7.75
N LYS A 81 -1.82 -23.11 -7.41
CA LYS A 81 -3.20 -22.68 -7.11
C LYS A 81 -3.28 -21.84 -5.83
N THR A 82 -2.55 -22.21 -4.77
CA THR A 82 -2.53 -21.49 -3.49
C THR A 82 -1.94 -20.09 -3.62
N GLU A 83 -0.86 -19.92 -4.41
CA GLU A 83 -0.27 -18.59 -4.69
C GLU A 83 -1.27 -17.62 -5.35
N ILE A 84 -2.01 -18.10 -6.36
CA ILE A 84 -3.03 -17.31 -7.06
C ILE A 84 -4.15 -16.90 -6.10
N VAL A 85 -4.60 -17.82 -5.23
CA VAL A 85 -5.63 -17.53 -4.23
C VAL A 85 -5.19 -16.41 -3.28
N TYR A 86 -3.94 -16.41 -2.80
CA TYR A 86 -3.43 -15.33 -1.94
C TYR A 86 -3.39 -13.96 -2.64
N ILE A 87 -2.99 -13.93 -3.92
CA ILE A 87 -2.98 -12.69 -4.72
C ILE A 87 -4.40 -12.14 -4.88
N ILE A 88 -5.35 -13.00 -5.26
CA ILE A 88 -6.74 -12.61 -5.49
C ILE A 88 -7.37 -12.16 -4.17
N ALA A 89 -7.20 -12.90 -3.08
CA ALA A 89 -7.74 -12.53 -1.78
C ALA A 89 -7.16 -11.18 -1.30
N GLY A 90 -5.86 -10.97 -1.47
CA GLY A 90 -5.21 -9.69 -1.14
C GLY A 90 -5.69 -8.53 -2.02
N PHE A 91 -6.03 -8.78 -3.28
CA PHE A 91 -6.64 -7.77 -4.15
C PHE A 91 -8.06 -7.42 -3.71
N ILE A 92 -8.91 -8.43 -3.49
CA ILE A 92 -10.31 -8.24 -3.05
C ILE A 92 -10.35 -7.47 -1.73
N MET A 93 -9.54 -7.86 -0.74
CA MET A 93 -9.49 -7.17 0.55
C MET A 93 -9.18 -5.67 0.41
N ARG A 94 -8.22 -5.31 -0.45
CA ARG A 94 -7.88 -3.89 -0.69
C ARG A 94 -9.03 -3.13 -1.34
N VAL A 95 -9.67 -3.72 -2.35
CA VAL A 95 -10.83 -3.12 -3.02
C VAL A 95 -11.97 -2.88 -2.02
N VAL A 96 -12.29 -3.89 -1.21
CA VAL A 96 -13.34 -3.80 -0.19
C VAL A 96 -13.05 -2.68 0.82
N ILE A 97 -11.82 -2.58 1.33
CA ILE A 97 -11.43 -1.51 2.27
C ILE A 97 -11.62 -0.13 1.64
N VAL A 98 -11.14 0.08 0.41
CA VAL A 98 -11.27 1.36 -0.29
C VAL A 98 -12.73 1.72 -0.53
N CYS A 99 -13.54 0.76 -1.00
CA CYS A 99 -14.96 0.98 -1.26
C CYS A 99 -15.75 1.30 0.00
N ILE A 100 -15.50 0.60 1.11
CA ILE A 100 -16.21 0.86 2.39
C ILE A 100 -15.96 2.30 2.84
N VAL A 101 -14.70 2.75 2.85
CA VAL A 101 -14.37 4.12 3.29
C VAL A 101 -14.94 5.17 2.34
N ALA A 102 -14.89 4.92 1.02
CA ALA A 102 -15.50 5.80 0.02
C ALA A 102 -17.01 5.97 0.23
N ILE A 103 -17.75 4.87 0.48
CA ILE A 103 -19.19 4.91 0.74
C ILE A 103 -19.51 5.73 1.99
N VAL A 104 -18.74 5.53 3.07
CA VAL A 104 -18.92 6.30 4.32
C VAL A 104 -18.71 7.79 4.09
N LEU A 105 -17.67 8.18 3.34
CA LEU A 105 -17.38 9.58 3.05
C LEU A 105 -18.46 10.23 2.16
N ILE A 106 -18.91 9.52 1.11
CA ILE A 106 -19.96 10.02 0.21
C ILE A 106 -21.28 10.27 0.96
N LYS A 107 -21.60 9.41 1.93
CA LYS A 107 -22.81 9.57 2.76
C LYS A 107 -22.76 10.83 3.64
N GLN A 108 -21.57 11.23 4.09
CA GLN A 108 -21.38 12.46 4.88
C GLN A 108 -21.41 13.70 3.98
N ASN A 109 -20.56 13.72 2.95
CA ASN A 109 -20.52 14.78 1.95
C ASN A 109 -19.92 14.23 0.65
N LYS A 110 -20.68 14.32 -0.45
CA LYS A 110 -20.26 13.81 -1.77
C LYS A 110 -18.92 14.42 -2.24
N TYR A 111 -18.60 15.64 -1.84
CA TYR A 111 -17.35 16.31 -2.22
C TYR A 111 -16.11 15.75 -1.50
N ASN A 112 -16.28 14.99 -0.41
CA ASN A 112 -15.17 14.34 0.31
C ASN A 112 -14.47 13.26 -0.51
N ILE A 113 -15.11 12.75 -1.58
CA ILE A 113 -14.55 11.67 -2.40
C ILE A 113 -13.30 12.11 -3.17
N ILE A 114 -13.25 13.37 -3.63
CA ILE A 114 -12.15 13.92 -4.42
C ILE A 114 -10.84 13.96 -3.61
N PRO A 115 -10.79 14.64 -2.44
CA PRO A 115 -9.59 14.65 -1.60
C PRO A 115 -9.22 13.25 -1.10
N TYR A 116 -10.21 12.38 -0.85
CA TYR A 116 -9.97 10.99 -0.48
C TYR A 116 -9.23 10.20 -1.57
N ILE A 117 -9.73 10.24 -2.81
CA ILE A 117 -9.09 9.57 -3.95
C ILE A 117 -7.68 10.15 -4.17
N SER A 118 -7.53 11.47 -4.10
CA SER A 118 -6.22 12.13 -4.21
C SER A 118 -5.24 11.64 -3.13
N GLY A 119 -5.69 11.55 -1.87
CA GLY A 119 -4.88 11.01 -0.78
C GLY A 119 -4.54 9.54 -0.93
N TYR A 120 -5.45 8.75 -1.48
CA TYR A 120 -5.18 7.35 -1.80
C TYR A 120 -4.14 7.21 -2.92
N SER A 121 -4.28 8.00 -3.99
CA SER A 121 -3.39 7.98 -5.16
C SER A 121 -2.01 8.58 -4.91
N SER A 122 -1.84 9.47 -3.93
CA SER A 122 -0.53 10.07 -3.63
C SER A 122 0.52 9.01 -3.23
N GLN A 123 0.08 7.85 -2.77
CA GLN A 123 0.94 6.70 -2.49
C GLN A 123 1.77 6.25 -3.70
N PHE A 124 1.27 6.41 -4.93
CA PHE A 124 2.00 6.05 -6.15
C PHE A 124 3.28 6.88 -6.31
N ILE A 125 3.24 8.14 -5.87
CA ILE A 125 4.39 9.06 -5.93
C ILE A 125 5.49 8.58 -4.98
N GLY A 126 5.15 8.25 -3.74
CA GLY A 126 6.13 7.73 -2.78
C GLY A 126 6.61 6.32 -3.11
N LEU A 127 5.81 5.49 -3.79
CA LEU A 127 6.26 4.22 -4.37
C LEU A 127 7.33 4.44 -5.45
N PHE A 128 7.08 5.36 -6.39
CA PHE A 128 8.02 5.66 -7.46
C PHE A 128 9.35 6.22 -6.93
N LEU A 129 9.29 7.18 -5.99
CA LEU A 129 10.46 7.77 -5.37
C LEU A 129 11.20 6.81 -4.43
N GLY A 130 10.47 6.06 -3.62
CA GLY A 130 11.02 5.10 -2.66
C GLY A 130 11.68 3.90 -3.34
N SER A 131 11.14 3.42 -4.47
CA SER A 131 11.72 2.34 -5.26
C SER A 131 13.05 2.73 -5.91
N ARG A 132 13.18 3.98 -6.37
CA ARG A 132 14.37 4.47 -7.07
C ARG A 132 15.59 4.62 -6.16
N LYS A 133 15.38 4.69 -4.85
CA LYS A 133 16.45 4.83 -3.84
C LYS A 133 17.07 3.49 -3.42
N VAL A 134 16.52 2.36 -3.89
CA VAL A 134 16.91 0.99 -3.51
C VAL A 134 17.47 0.19 -4.69
N MET A 135 17.36 0.74 -5.91
CA MET A 135 17.96 0.21 -7.14
C MET A 135 19.33 0.86 -7.35
#